data_AF-A0A088EUH3-F1
#
_entry.id   AF-A0A088EUH3-F1
#
_cell.length_a   1.000
_cell.length_b   1.000
_cell.length_c   1.000
_cell.angle_alpha   90.00
_cell.angle_beta   90.00
_cell.angle_gamma   90.00
#
_symmetry.space_group_name_H-M   'P 1'
#
loop_
_entity.id
_entity.type
_entity.pdbx_description
1 polymer ?
#
loop_
_entity_poly.entity_id
_entity_poly.type
_entity_poly.pdbx_seq_one_letter_code
_entity_poly.pdbx_strand_id
1 'polypeptide(L)'
;MENKQPEAIVVPKSFRLACQLFGIAVPDFLQLYVNHFSYMDQYFHDNSVYDLVTKSFDYVLPEKDDLNVELNEMDRARGAKLVQQQIKLSINRNYSYGQRRNKGKLLTNQLFDLCSKGCELKNVIYLDEETKISLNKDLLLMSLLTGFSVPQFLNSIMQCLTLPDYLARMHLDKGIYNPVVAVYIRVFDGFGNICDKEYQESKACRELIMEIQELNKRYFFCQDVEQRISFYQEWLDNYLENKISIY
;
A
#
# COMPACT_ATOMS: atom_id res chain seq x y z
N MET A 1 -0.22 -22.71 -16.41
CA MET A 1 -0.71 -21.33 -16.27
C MET A 1 -0.30 -20.57 -17.51
N GLU A 2 -1.25 -19.96 -18.22
CA GLU A 2 -0.97 -19.13 -19.40
C GLU A 2 0.04 -18.04 -19.04
N ASN A 3 0.98 -17.78 -19.96
CA ASN A 3 1.87 -16.61 -19.93
C ASN A 3 1.00 -15.35 -20.02
N LYS A 4 0.40 -14.93 -18.90
CA LYS A 4 -0.14 -13.57 -18.76
C LYS A 4 1.03 -12.64 -19.02
N GLN A 5 0.87 -11.75 -20.00
CA GLN A 5 1.85 -10.70 -20.27
C GLN A 5 2.24 -10.04 -18.95
N PRO A 6 3.53 -9.68 -18.76
CA PRO A 6 3.95 -9.04 -17.53
C PRO A 6 3.12 -7.76 -17.35
N GLU A 7 2.23 -7.77 -16.36
CA GLU A 7 1.44 -6.60 -16.01
C GLU A 7 2.42 -5.54 -15.50
N ALA A 8 2.59 -4.49 -16.28
CA ALA A 8 3.48 -3.39 -15.95
C ALA A 8 2.91 -2.58 -14.77
N ILE A 9 3.81 -2.00 -13.98
CA ILE A 9 3.43 -0.97 -13.01
C ILE A 9 3.12 0.30 -13.80
N VAL A 10 1.91 0.83 -13.63
CA VAL A 10 1.47 2.07 -14.27
C VAL A 10 1.20 3.09 -13.17
N VAL A 11 2.15 3.99 -12.95
CA VAL A 11 2.05 5.03 -11.92
C VAL A 11 0.99 6.06 -12.32
N PRO A 12 -0.17 6.13 -11.64
CA PRO A 12 -1.20 7.11 -11.95
C PRO A 12 -0.68 8.53 -11.77
N LYS A 13 -1.14 9.46 -12.62
CA LYS A 13 -0.76 10.89 -12.52
C LYS A 13 -1.06 11.43 -11.12
N SER A 14 -2.25 11.17 -10.59
CA SER A 14 -2.69 11.61 -9.25
C SER A 14 -1.75 11.15 -8.14
N PHE A 15 -1.34 9.88 -8.15
CA PHE A 15 -0.43 9.33 -7.16
C PHE A 15 0.98 9.93 -7.28
N ARG A 16 1.49 10.06 -8.51
CA ARG A 16 2.78 10.72 -8.76
C ARG A 16 2.80 12.14 -8.23
N LEU A 17 1.72 12.88 -8.45
CA LEU A 17 1.56 14.25 -7.98
C LEU A 17 1.51 14.33 -6.45
N ALA A 18 0.76 13.43 -5.80
CA ALA A 18 0.75 13.34 -4.35
C ALA A 18 2.17 13.11 -3.81
N CYS A 19 2.88 12.10 -4.34
CA CYS A 19 4.27 11.82 -4.01
C CYS A 19 5.18 13.05 -4.15
N GLN A 20 5.10 13.77 -5.28
CA GLN A 20 5.87 14.99 -5.53
C GLN A 20 5.55 16.11 -4.52
N LEU A 21 4.26 16.36 -4.30
CA LEU A 21 3.78 17.41 -3.40
C LEU A 21 4.26 17.25 -1.95
N PHE A 22 4.55 16.01 -1.54
CA PHE A 22 4.98 15.68 -0.19
C PHE A 22 6.44 15.20 -0.09
N GLY A 23 7.22 15.31 -1.18
CA GLY A 23 8.64 14.97 -1.19
C GLY A 23 8.91 13.47 -1.01
N ILE A 24 8.06 12.61 -1.57
CA ILE A 24 8.19 11.16 -1.48
C ILE A 24 8.50 10.61 -2.87
N ALA A 25 9.61 9.89 -3.02
CA ALA A 25 9.88 9.19 -4.27
C ALA A 25 8.93 7.98 -4.43
N VAL A 26 8.29 7.88 -5.59
CA VAL A 26 7.41 6.75 -5.95
C VAL A 26 8.06 5.38 -5.68
N PRO A 27 9.29 5.09 -6.17
CA PRO A 27 9.90 3.78 -5.94
C PRO A 27 10.16 3.49 -4.45
N ASP A 28 10.54 4.50 -3.67
CA ASP A 28 10.79 4.34 -2.23
C ASP A 28 9.49 4.04 -1.49
N PHE A 29 8.39 4.70 -1.86
CA PHE A 29 7.07 4.39 -1.30
C PHE A 29 6.64 2.96 -1.61
N LEU A 30 6.75 2.53 -2.87
CA LEU A 30 6.38 1.17 -3.28
C LEU A 30 7.28 0.12 -2.61
N GLN A 31 8.59 0.35 -2.52
CA GLN A 31 9.51 -0.55 -1.85
C GLN A 31 9.25 -0.62 -0.34
N LEU A 32 8.95 0.51 0.31
CA LEU A 32 8.53 0.55 1.71
C LEU A 32 7.26 -0.27 1.90
N TYR A 33 6.28 -0.10 1.02
CA TYR A 33 5.03 -0.86 1.05
C TYR A 33 5.27 -2.36 0.99
N VAL A 34 6.09 -2.82 0.02
CA VAL A 34 6.46 -4.23 -0.11
C VAL A 34 7.21 -4.71 1.14
N ASN A 35 8.17 -3.95 1.65
CA ASN A 35 8.97 -4.34 2.82
C ASN A 35 8.13 -4.51 4.09
N HIS A 36 7.02 -3.79 4.20
CA HIS A 36 6.14 -3.80 5.37
C HIS A 36 4.92 -4.71 5.19
N PHE A 37 4.79 -5.42 4.08
CA PHE A 37 3.78 -6.45 3.93
C PHE A 37 4.18 -7.69 4.75
N SER A 38 3.30 -8.14 5.64
CA SER A 38 3.56 -9.28 6.54
C SER A 38 2.34 -10.19 6.56
N TYR A 39 2.48 -11.40 6.03
CA TYR A 39 1.38 -12.36 5.97
C TYR A 39 0.83 -12.68 7.38
N MET A 40 1.70 -12.63 8.39
CA MET A 40 1.36 -12.87 9.79
C MET A 40 0.36 -11.84 10.34
N ASP A 41 0.37 -10.61 9.82
CA ASP A 41 -0.52 -9.52 10.25
C ASP A 41 -1.98 -9.74 9.80
N GLN A 42 -2.27 -10.77 8.99
CA GLN A 42 -3.65 -11.21 8.75
C GLN A 42 -4.32 -11.78 10.01
N TYR A 43 -3.53 -12.24 10.98
CA TYR A 43 -4.03 -12.98 12.14
C TYR A 43 -4.05 -12.17 13.44
N PHE A 44 -3.66 -10.90 13.44
CA PHE A 44 -3.72 -10.00 14.60
C PHE A 44 -3.72 -8.53 14.18
N HIS A 45 -3.99 -7.60 15.11
CA HIS A 45 -3.85 -6.16 14.88
C HIS A 45 -2.95 -5.50 15.90
N ASP A 46 -2.17 -4.52 15.46
CA ASP A 46 -1.36 -3.69 16.34
C ASP A 46 -1.23 -2.22 15.93
N ASN A 47 -2.06 -1.74 14.99
CA ASN A 47 -2.06 -0.36 14.47
C ASN A 47 -0.71 0.09 13.86
N SER A 48 0.22 -0.83 13.60
CA SER A 48 1.47 -0.53 12.94
C SER A 48 1.29 -0.35 11.43
N VAL A 49 2.32 0.15 10.76
CA VAL A 49 2.32 0.21 9.29
C VAL A 49 2.27 -1.19 8.67
N TYR A 50 2.81 -2.22 9.33
CA TYR A 50 2.70 -3.60 8.85
C TYR A 50 1.24 -4.06 8.78
N ASP A 51 0.47 -3.75 9.82
CA ASP A 51 -0.96 -4.07 9.90
C ASP A 51 -1.75 -3.33 8.81
N LEU A 52 -1.50 -2.02 8.64
CA LEU A 52 -2.15 -1.20 7.60
C LEU A 52 -1.81 -1.69 6.18
N VAL A 53 -0.53 -1.95 5.89
CA VAL A 53 -0.08 -2.45 4.59
C VAL A 53 -0.72 -3.81 4.28
N THR A 54 -0.77 -4.70 5.26
CA THR A 54 -1.33 -6.04 5.07
C THR A 54 -2.83 -5.98 4.80
N LYS A 55 -3.59 -5.19 5.57
CA LYS A 55 -5.02 -4.96 5.34
C LYS A 55 -5.35 -4.30 4.02
N SER A 56 -4.41 -3.53 3.47
CA SER A 56 -4.63 -2.88 2.19
C SER A 56 -4.75 -3.88 1.06
N PHE A 57 -4.25 -5.11 1.22
CA PHE A 57 -4.48 -6.19 0.27
C PHE A 57 -5.95 -6.56 0.20
N ASP A 58 -6.59 -6.84 1.35
CA ASP A 58 -8.02 -7.15 1.40
C ASP A 58 -8.87 -5.97 0.93
N TYR A 59 -8.41 -4.73 1.17
CA TYR A 59 -9.10 -3.52 0.72
C TYR A 59 -9.13 -3.36 -0.81
N VAL A 60 -8.08 -3.81 -1.52
CA VAL A 60 -7.97 -3.66 -2.98
C VAL A 60 -8.21 -4.95 -3.75
N LEU A 61 -8.38 -6.07 -3.05
CA LEU A 61 -8.66 -7.36 -3.66
C LEU A 61 -10.09 -7.32 -4.23
N PRO A 62 -10.29 -7.63 -5.53
CA PRO A 62 -11.64 -7.84 -6.04
C PRO A 62 -12.29 -9.03 -5.32
N GLU A 63 -13.61 -8.99 -5.12
CA GLU A 63 -14.36 -10.13 -4.57
C GLU A 63 -13.99 -11.40 -5.35
N LYS A 64 -13.47 -12.41 -4.64
CA LYS A 64 -13.02 -13.66 -5.24
C LYS A 64 -13.58 -14.86 -4.50
N ASP A 65 -13.95 -15.84 -5.31
CA ASP A 65 -14.17 -17.22 -4.93
C ASP A 65 -12.87 -18.03 -5.10
N ASP A 66 -12.52 -18.73 -4.03
CA ASP A 66 -11.51 -19.79 -3.90
C ASP A 66 -10.01 -19.49 -4.04
N LEU A 67 -9.23 -20.30 -3.31
CA LEU A 67 -7.76 -20.31 -3.33
C LEU A 67 -7.24 -20.81 -4.68
N ASN A 68 -6.27 -20.09 -5.25
CA ASN A 68 -5.73 -20.39 -6.57
C ASN A 68 -4.53 -21.36 -6.57
N VAL A 69 -4.36 -22.17 -5.51
CA VAL A 69 -3.20 -23.07 -5.34
C VAL A 69 -3.66 -24.52 -5.26
N GLU A 70 -3.21 -25.32 -6.22
CA GLU A 70 -3.41 -26.77 -6.21
C GLU A 70 -2.32 -27.45 -5.38
N LEU A 71 -2.69 -27.94 -4.20
CA LEU A 71 -1.82 -28.73 -3.33
C LEU A 71 -2.31 -30.18 -3.25
N ASN A 72 -1.36 -31.13 -3.32
CA ASN A 72 -1.62 -32.53 -2.95
C ASN A 72 -2.01 -32.63 -1.46
N GLU A 73 -2.59 -33.75 -1.05
CA GLU A 73 -3.11 -33.92 0.31
C GLU A 73 -2.05 -33.75 1.40
N MET A 74 -0.82 -34.25 1.16
CA MET A 74 0.28 -34.14 2.14
C MET A 74 0.72 -32.69 2.33
N ASP A 75 0.91 -31.95 1.24
CA ASP A 75 1.30 -30.54 1.25
C ASP A 75 0.17 -29.67 1.81
N ARG A 76 -1.10 -30.01 1.53
CA ARG A 76 -2.26 -29.36 2.14
C ARG A 76 -2.29 -29.56 3.66
N ALA A 77 -2.08 -30.79 4.15
CA ALA A 77 -2.02 -31.07 5.58
C ALA A 77 -0.84 -30.37 6.28
N ARG A 78 0.32 -30.30 5.60
CA ARG A 78 1.48 -29.55 6.10
C ARG A 78 1.22 -28.04 6.13
N GLY A 79 0.65 -27.49 5.07
CA GLY A 79 0.25 -26.07 4.99
C GLY A 79 -0.74 -25.70 6.09
N ALA A 80 -1.77 -26.52 6.31
CA ALA A 80 -2.73 -26.33 7.40
C ALA A 80 -2.04 -26.28 8.78
N LYS A 81 -1.08 -27.16 9.05
CA LYS A 81 -0.29 -27.14 10.31
C LYS A 81 0.51 -25.84 10.46
N LEU A 82 1.12 -25.33 9.39
CA LEU A 82 1.86 -24.08 9.42
C LEU A 82 0.96 -22.88 9.68
N VAL A 83 -0.21 -22.82 9.03
CA VAL A 83 -1.22 -21.78 9.29
C VAL A 83 -1.72 -21.85 10.75
N GLN A 84 -2.01 -23.04 11.27
CA GLN A 84 -2.38 -23.22 12.67
C GLN A 84 -1.30 -22.74 13.64
N GLN A 85 -0.02 -22.96 13.32
CA GLN A 85 1.10 -22.44 14.11
C GLN A 85 1.18 -20.91 14.05
N GLN A 86 0.93 -20.30 12.88
CA GLN A 86 0.85 -18.84 12.76
C GLN A 86 -0.30 -18.27 13.61
N ILE A 87 -1.50 -18.85 13.54
CA ILE A 87 -2.63 -18.43 14.39
C ILE A 87 -2.29 -18.57 15.88
N LYS A 88 -1.66 -19.68 16.29
CA LYS A 88 -1.22 -19.86 17.69
C LYS A 88 -0.19 -18.81 18.11
N LEU A 89 0.72 -18.42 17.23
CA LEU A 89 1.69 -17.36 17.50
C LEU A 89 1.02 -15.98 17.55
N SER A 90 0.01 -15.71 16.73
CA SER A 90 -0.66 -14.41 16.64
C SER A 90 -1.39 -14.06 17.94
N ILE A 91 -1.99 -15.07 18.59
CA ILE A 91 -2.71 -14.93 19.86
C ILE A 91 -1.80 -15.00 21.09
N ASN A 92 -0.53 -15.36 20.94
CA ASN A 92 0.38 -15.56 22.07
C ASN A 92 0.86 -14.22 22.66
N ARG A 93 0.27 -13.85 23.80
CA ARG A 93 0.55 -12.60 24.51
C ARG A 93 1.96 -12.48 25.09
N ASN A 94 2.70 -13.58 25.21
CA ASN A 94 4.08 -13.57 25.74
C ASN A 94 5.10 -13.01 24.73
N TYR A 95 4.71 -12.88 23.46
CA TYR A 95 5.55 -12.29 22.43
C TYR A 95 5.07 -10.88 22.08
N SER A 96 6.01 -9.96 21.91
CA SER A 96 5.75 -8.66 21.29
C SER A 96 5.35 -8.83 19.82
N TYR A 97 4.69 -7.83 19.23
CA TYR A 97 4.28 -7.90 17.82
C TYR A 97 5.46 -8.10 16.87
N GLY A 98 6.59 -7.42 17.11
CA GLY A 98 7.83 -7.65 16.35
C GLY A 98 8.36 -9.09 16.48
N GLN A 99 8.30 -9.69 17.68
CA GLN A 99 8.67 -11.09 17.86
C GLN A 99 7.71 -12.04 17.15
N ARG A 100 6.40 -11.76 17.16
CA ARG A 100 5.39 -12.53 16.43
C ARG A 100 5.65 -12.49 14.92
N ARG A 101 5.93 -11.31 14.35
CA ARG A 101 6.31 -11.16 12.94
C ARG A 101 7.58 -11.91 12.59
N ASN A 102 8.64 -11.75 13.36
CA ASN A 102 9.93 -12.42 13.09
C ASN A 102 9.80 -13.95 13.12
N LYS A 103 9.06 -14.49 14.09
CA LYS A 103 8.76 -15.94 14.15
C LYS A 103 7.80 -16.36 13.03
N GLY A 104 6.78 -15.56 12.75
CA GLY A 104 5.82 -15.77 11.67
C GLY A 104 6.48 -15.84 10.30
N LYS A 105 7.46 -14.97 10.03
CA LYS A 105 8.26 -14.95 8.78
C LYS A 105 8.90 -16.31 8.46
N LEU A 106 9.36 -17.04 9.46
CA LEU A 106 9.91 -18.39 9.25
C LEU A 106 8.83 -19.37 8.77
N LEU A 107 7.62 -19.28 9.31
CA LEU A 107 6.49 -20.10 8.91
C LEU A 107 5.96 -19.68 7.53
N THR A 108 5.90 -18.38 7.26
CA THR A 108 5.52 -17.83 5.95
C THR A 108 6.49 -18.29 4.87
N ASN A 109 7.80 -18.28 5.14
CA ASN A 109 8.79 -18.80 4.19
C ASN A 109 8.53 -20.27 3.86
N GLN A 110 8.20 -21.09 4.86
CA GLN A 110 7.87 -22.50 4.62
C GLN A 110 6.56 -22.66 3.83
N LEU A 111 5.54 -21.84 4.09
CA LEU A 111 4.32 -21.81 3.29
C LEU A 111 4.62 -21.40 1.84
N PHE A 112 5.43 -20.37 1.65
CA PHE A 112 5.87 -19.91 0.34
C PHE A 112 6.58 -21.04 -0.42
N ASP A 113 7.55 -21.70 0.21
CA ASP A 113 8.29 -22.80 -0.43
C ASP A 113 7.38 -24.00 -0.76
N LEU A 114 6.27 -24.20 -0.03
CA LEU A 114 5.25 -25.20 -0.35
C LEU A 114 4.38 -24.78 -1.54
N CYS A 115 3.90 -23.53 -1.56
CA CYS A 115 3.00 -23.02 -2.60
C CYS A 115 3.70 -22.66 -3.91
N SER A 116 5.01 -22.42 -3.89
CA SER A 116 5.82 -22.04 -5.07
C SER A 116 6.47 -23.24 -5.77
N LYS A 117 6.23 -24.48 -5.33
CA LYS A 117 6.81 -25.68 -5.97
C LYS A 117 6.43 -25.74 -7.45
N GLY A 118 7.45 -25.77 -8.32
CA GLY A 118 7.26 -25.83 -9.77
C GLY A 118 6.90 -24.50 -10.43
N CYS A 119 6.92 -23.39 -9.68
CA CYS A 119 6.68 -22.04 -10.21
C CYS A 119 7.99 -21.24 -10.28
N GLU A 120 8.31 -20.69 -11.45
CA GLU A 120 9.34 -19.66 -11.56
C GLU A 120 8.75 -18.29 -11.20
N LEU A 121 9.01 -17.84 -9.99
CA LEU A 121 8.54 -16.55 -9.50
C LEU A 121 9.65 -15.50 -9.64
N LYS A 122 9.30 -14.36 -10.22
CA LYS A 122 10.18 -13.19 -10.27
C LYS A 122 10.14 -12.51 -8.90
N ASN A 123 11.31 -12.33 -8.30
CA ASN A 123 11.46 -11.61 -7.02
C ASN A 123 11.67 -10.10 -7.22
N VAL A 124 11.59 -9.61 -8.45
CA VAL A 124 11.81 -8.20 -8.79
C VAL A 124 10.76 -7.76 -9.81
N ILE A 125 10.21 -6.57 -9.59
CA ILE A 125 9.38 -5.84 -10.55
C ILE A 125 10.16 -4.60 -10.99
N TYR A 126 10.07 -4.27 -12.26
CA TYR A 126 10.69 -3.07 -12.83
C TYR A 126 9.63 -1.97 -12.94
N LEU A 127 9.95 -0.79 -12.40
CA LEU A 127 9.13 0.41 -12.59
C LEU A 127 9.45 1.07 -13.94
N ASP A 128 10.73 1.08 -14.28
CA ASP A 128 11.32 1.52 -15.54
C ASP A 128 12.59 0.67 -15.82
N GLU A 129 13.42 1.07 -16.78
CA GLU A 129 14.61 0.30 -17.17
C GLU A 129 15.67 0.18 -16.05
N GLU A 130 15.72 1.13 -15.12
CA GLU A 130 16.77 1.24 -14.10
C GLU A 130 16.24 0.95 -12.68
N THR A 131 14.97 1.24 -12.44
CA THR A 131 14.34 1.23 -11.11
C THR A 131 13.68 -0.12 -10.82
N LYS A 132 14.14 -0.77 -9.74
CA LYS A 132 13.73 -2.12 -9.36
C LYS A 132 13.05 -2.12 -7.98
N ILE A 133 11.92 -2.81 -7.88
CA ILE A 133 11.24 -3.11 -6.63
C ILE A 133 11.49 -4.59 -6.29
N SER A 134 12.17 -4.83 -5.18
CA SER A 134 12.44 -6.18 -4.66
C SER A 134 11.25 -6.70 -3.86
N LEU A 135 10.75 -7.87 -4.24
CA LEU A 135 9.58 -8.50 -3.65
C LEU A 135 9.93 -9.35 -2.44
N ASN A 136 9.12 -9.24 -1.38
CA ASN A 136 9.24 -10.11 -0.22
C ASN A 136 8.39 -11.39 -0.38
N LYS A 137 8.77 -12.45 0.36
CA LYS A 137 8.08 -13.75 0.29
C LYS A 137 6.64 -13.69 0.82
N ASP A 138 6.35 -12.82 1.77
CA ASP A 138 5.01 -12.63 2.33
C ASP A 138 4.00 -12.19 1.26
N LEU A 139 4.35 -11.17 0.49
CA LEU A 139 3.50 -10.63 -0.58
C LEU A 139 3.41 -11.61 -1.76
N LEU A 140 4.51 -12.27 -2.10
CA LEU A 140 4.51 -13.31 -3.12
C LEU A 140 3.64 -14.50 -2.72
N LEU A 141 3.67 -14.93 -1.46
CA LEU A 141 2.78 -15.97 -0.95
C LEU A 141 1.31 -15.54 -1.08
N MET A 142 0.99 -14.32 -0.67
CA MET A 142 -0.38 -13.81 -0.78
C MET A 142 -0.85 -13.77 -2.24
N SER A 143 0.04 -13.38 -3.16
CA SER A 143 -0.22 -13.39 -4.58
C SER A 143 -0.50 -14.79 -5.13
N LEU A 144 0.24 -15.81 -4.68
CA LEU A 144 -0.02 -17.21 -5.02
C LEU A 144 -1.39 -17.68 -4.51
N LEU A 145 -1.68 -17.43 -3.24
CA LEU A 145 -2.91 -17.89 -2.59
C LEU A 145 -4.17 -17.30 -3.24
N THR A 146 -4.13 -16.02 -3.60
CA THR A 146 -5.28 -15.30 -4.15
C THR A 146 -5.31 -15.28 -5.67
N GLY A 147 -4.20 -15.60 -6.34
CA GLY A 147 -4.04 -15.38 -7.78
C GLY A 147 -4.11 -13.91 -8.21
N PHE A 148 -4.02 -12.97 -7.25
CA PHE A 148 -3.94 -11.53 -7.51
C PHE A 148 -2.46 -11.15 -7.61
N SER A 149 -2.04 -10.65 -8.76
CA SER A 149 -0.61 -10.44 -9.05
C SER A 149 -0.06 -9.29 -8.19
N VAL A 150 1.23 -9.35 -7.86
CA VAL A 150 1.87 -8.24 -7.14
C VAL A 150 1.80 -6.91 -7.93
N PRO A 151 2.01 -6.88 -9.27
CA PRO A 151 1.75 -5.67 -10.04
C PRO A 151 0.31 -5.15 -9.95
N GLN A 152 -0.69 -6.03 -10.00
CA GLN A 152 -2.10 -5.63 -9.81
C GLN A 152 -2.30 -4.99 -8.44
N PHE A 153 -1.77 -5.61 -7.39
CA PHE A 153 -1.84 -5.07 -6.04
C PHE A 153 -1.22 -3.68 -5.94
N LEU A 154 0.01 -3.52 -6.45
CA LEU A 154 0.71 -2.23 -6.43
C LEU A 154 -0.02 -1.16 -7.26
N ASN A 155 -0.57 -1.52 -8.41
CA ASN A 155 -1.38 -0.60 -9.22
C ASN A 155 -2.66 -0.19 -8.48
N SER A 156 -3.35 -1.12 -7.83
CA SER A 156 -4.58 -0.82 -7.09
C SER A 156 -4.33 0.09 -5.88
N ILE A 157 -3.28 -0.16 -5.08
CA ILE A 157 -2.97 0.74 -3.95
C ILE A 157 -2.64 2.17 -4.43
N MET A 158 -1.94 2.33 -5.57
CA MET A 158 -1.65 3.66 -6.11
C MET A 158 -2.94 4.38 -6.53
N GLN A 159 -3.94 3.65 -7.02
CA GLN A 159 -5.25 4.23 -7.38
C GLN A 159 -6.08 4.65 -6.16
N CYS A 160 -5.87 4.01 -5.00
CA CYS A 160 -6.54 4.35 -3.75
C CYS A 160 -6.03 5.65 -3.09
N LEU A 161 -4.97 6.27 -3.64
CA LEU A 161 -4.38 7.51 -3.15
C LEU A 161 -4.79 8.70 -4.01
N THR A 162 -5.96 9.25 -3.68
CA THR A 162 -6.54 10.43 -4.32
C THR A 162 -6.59 11.59 -3.32
N LEU A 163 -5.64 12.54 -3.46
CA LEU A 163 -5.56 13.69 -2.56
C LEU A 163 -6.86 14.52 -2.50
N PRO A 164 -7.53 14.83 -3.63
CA PRO A 164 -8.80 15.56 -3.61
C PRO A 164 -9.93 14.84 -2.85
N ASP A 165 -10.08 13.53 -3.06
CA ASP A 165 -11.07 12.70 -2.36
C ASP A 165 -10.82 12.66 -0.86
N TYR A 166 -9.59 12.36 -0.48
CA TYR A 166 -9.20 12.34 0.92
C TYR A 166 -9.49 13.68 1.61
N LEU A 167 -9.02 14.78 1.04
CA LEU A 167 -9.23 16.12 1.61
C LEU A 167 -10.72 16.48 1.67
N ALA A 168 -11.50 16.18 0.62
CA ALA A 168 -12.92 16.52 0.58
C ALA A 168 -13.70 15.79 1.67
N ARG A 169 -13.44 14.49 1.83
CA ARG A 169 -14.07 13.66 2.87
C ARG A 169 -13.65 14.10 4.27
N MET A 170 -12.37 14.38 4.48
CA MET A 170 -11.86 14.85 5.78
C MET A 170 -12.45 16.22 6.15
N HIS A 171 -12.52 17.17 5.21
CA HIS A 171 -13.08 18.51 5.45
C HIS A 171 -14.61 18.52 5.65
N LEU A 172 -15.28 17.43 5.32
CA LEU A 172 -16.73 17.23 5.53
C LEU A 172 -17.06 16.28 6.68
N ASP A 173 -16.08 15.82 7.44
CA ASP A 173 -16.25 14.78 8.47
C ASP A 173 -16.92 13.48 7.94
N LYS A 174 -16.69 13.17 6.66
CA LYS A 174 -17.22 12.00 5.94
C LYS A 174 -16.10 11.01 5.56
N GLY A 175 -15.09 10.91 6.43
CA GLY A 175 -13.94 10.01 6.25
C GLY A 175 -14.39 8.56 6.10
N ILE A 176 -13.89 7.88 5.07
CA ILE A 176 -14.05 6.43 4.89
C ILE A 176 -12.72 5.77 5.25
N TYR A 177 -12.78 4.62 5.92
CA TYR A 177 -11.58 3.85 6.23
C TYR A 177 -10.88 3.42 4.93
N ASN A 178 -9.64 3.88 4.76
CA ASN A 178 -8.76 3.50 3.66
C ASN A 178 -7.36 3.23 4.26
N PRO A 179 -6.95 1.95 4.37
CA PRO A 179 -5.67 1.59 4.97
C PRO A 179 -4.48 2.08 4.13
N VAL A 180 -4.63 2.24 2.82
CA VAL A 180 -3.59 2.76 1.93
C VAL A 180 -3.29 4.23 2.24
N VAL A 181 -4.34 5.06 2.35
CA VAL A 181 -4.22 6.46 2.77
C VAL A 181 -3.62 6.57 4.16
N ALA A 182 -4.00 5.68 5.09
CA ALA A 182 -3.40 5.66 6.42
C ALA A 182 -1.89 5.36 6.39
N VAL A 183 -1.42 4.44 5.53
CA VAL A 183 0.02 4.22 5.32
C VAL A 183 0.68 5.47 4.76
N TYR A 184 0.07 6.11 3.78
CA TYR A 184 0.60 7.33 3.17
C TYR A 184 0.79 8.46 4.19
N ILE A 185 -0.20 8.70 5.06
CA ILE A 185 -0.11 9.70 6.14
C ILE A 185 1.04 9.34 7.10
N ARG A 186 1.18 8.07 7.48
CA ARG A 186 2.29 7.64 8.36
C ARG A 186 3.66 7.88 7.73
N VAL A 187 3.78 7.65 6.41
CA VAL A 187 5.01 7.95 5.68
C VAL A 187 5.28 9.45 5.70
N PHE A 188 4.27 10.27 5.39
CA PHE A 188 4.39 11.73 5.47
C PHE A 188 4.83 12.21 6.87
N ASP A 189 4.30 11.62 7.94
CA ASP A 189 4.68 11.87 9.34
C ASP A 189 6.11 11.38 9.69
N GLY A 190 6.82 10.76 8.75
CA GLY A 190 8.24 10.38 8.87
C GLY A 190 8.50 8.87 8.92
N PHE A 191 7.48 8.02 8.78
CA PHE A 191 7.69 6.57 8.79
C PHE A 191 8.59 6.12 7.62
N GLY A 192 9.60 5.31 7.94
CA GLY A 192 10.56 4.78 6.97
C GLY A 192 11.63 5.76 6.51
N ASN A 193 11.58 7.03 6.93
CA ASN A 193 12.55 8.07 6.56
C ASN A 193 12.75 8.23 5.03
N ILE A 194 11.69 8.05 4.25
CA ILE A 194 11.72 8.19 2.77
C ILE A 194 11.23 9.55 2.27
N CYS A 195 10.85 10.43 3.19
CA CYS A 195 10.47 11.80 2.87
C CYS A 195 11.71 12.67 2.76
N ASP A 196 11.76 13.50 1.72
CA ASP A 196 12.75 14.55 1.55
C ASP A 196 12.53 15.64 2.61
N LYS A 197 13.38 15.63 3.64
CA LYS A 197 13.32 16.58 4.74
C LYS A 197 13.62 18.01 4.29
N GLU A 198 14.54 18.20 3.35
CA GLU A 198 14.87 19.53 2.84
C GLU A 198 13.66 20.12 2.11
N TYR A 199 12.98 19.30 1.31
CA TYR A 199 11.72 19.70 0.68
C TYR A 199 10.62 19.98 1.70
N GLN A 200 10.42 19.15 2.71
CA GLN A 200 9.41 19.37 3.75
C GLN A 200 9.64 20.68 4.53
N GLU A 201 10.89 21.07 4.73
CA GLU A 201 11.26 22.32 5.38
C GLU A 201 11.19 23.54 4.45
N SER A 202 11.09 23.33 3.14
CA SER A 202 11.08 24.37 2.12
C SER A 202 9.87 25.31 2.20
N LYS A 203 10.02 26.51 1.62
CA LYS A 203 8.92 27.48 1.47
C LYS A 203 7.77 26.92 0.63
N ALA A 204 8.08 26.16 -0.42
CA ALA A 204 7.09 25.57 -1.31
C ALA A 204 6.17 24.59 -0.58
N CYS A 205 6.73 23.68 0.22
CA CYS A 205 5.94 22.74 1.01
C CYS A 205 5.07 23.46 2.05
N ARG A 206 5.58 24.51 2.70
CA ARG A 206 4.78 25.32 3.64
C ARG A 206 3.62 26.04 2.94
N GLU A 207 3.86 26.60 1.75
CA GLU A 207 2.82 27.25 0.96
C GLU A 207 1.74 26.26 0.50
N LEU A 208 2.13 25.07 0.07
CA LEU A 208 1.20 23.99 -0.24
C LEU A 208 0.31 23.65 0.98
N ILE A 209 0.91 23.43 2.15
CA ILE A 209 0.17 23.09 3.37
C ILE A 209 -0.83 24.19 3.73
N MET A 210 -0.43 25.47 3.61
CA MET A 210 -1.34 26.60 3.84
C MET A 210 -2.50 26.61 2.84
N GLU A 211 -2.24 26.37 1.55
CA GLU A 211 -3.31 26.30 0.54
C GLU A 211 -4.30 25.17 0.84
N ILE A 212 -3.81 23.98 1.21
CA ILE A 212 -4.65 22.84 1.60
C ILE A 212 -5.54 23.18 2.80
N GLN A 213 -5.00 23.84 3.81
CA GLN A 213 -5.75 24.26 5.00
C GLN A 213 -6.85 25.28 4.68
N GLU A 214 -6.61 26.17 3.71
CA GLU A 214 -7.58 27.17 3.27
C GLU A 214 -8.69 26.60 2.39
N LEU A 215 -8.48 25.43 1.74
CA LEU A 215 -9.52 24.77 0.93
C LEU A 215 -10.80 24.53 1.73
N ASN A 216 -10.69 24.13 3.01
CA ASN A 216 -11.88 23.87 3.80
C ASN A 216 -12.75 25.14 3.92
N LYS A 217 -12.10 26.29 4.17
CA LYS A 217 -12.77 27.58 4.33
C LYS A 217 -13.34 28.10 3.01
N ARG A 218 -12.57 27.97 1.91
CA ARG A 218 -13.00 28.41 0.56
C ARG A 218 -14.28 27.71 0.09
N TYR A 219 -14.40 26.42 0.39
CA TYR A 219 -15.53 25.59 -0.05
C TYR A 219 -16.45 25.20 1.10
N PHE A 220 -16.50 26.00 2.17
CA PHE A 220 -17.24 25.70 3.40
C PHE A 220 -18.73 25.38 3.15
N PHE A 221 -19.38 26.08 2.22
CA PHE A 221 -20.79 25.88 1.89
C PHE A 221 -21.05 24.66 0.97
N CYS A 222 -20.00 24.06 0.37
CA CYS A 222 -20.12 22.87 -0.45
C CYS A 222 -20.15 21.62 0.45
N GLN A 223 -21.35 21.10 0.70
CA GLN A 223 -21.58 19.95 1.60
C GLN A 223 -21.69 18.60 0.86
N ASP A 224 -21.86 18.66 -0.46
CA ASP A 224 -21.81 17.49 -1.33
C ASP A 224 -20.37 17.02 -1.53
N VAL A 225 -20.14 15.71 -1.41
CA VAL A 225 -18.79 15.13 -1.47
C VAL A 225 -18.25 15.19 -2.88
N GLU A 226 -19.01 14.71 -3.87
CA GLU A 226 -18.56 14.62 -5.27
C GLU A 226 -18.27 15.99 -5.87
N GLN A 227 -19.13 16.98 -5.57
CA GLN A 227 -18.90 18.36 -5.95
C GLN A 227 -17.62 18.92 -5.32
N ARG A 228 -17.36 18.60 -4.04
CA ARG A 228 -16.16 19.08 -3.34
C ARG A 228 -14.89 18.41 -3.83
N ILE A 229 -14.95 17.12 -4.17
CA ILE A 229 -13.86 16.40 -4.84
C ILE A 229 -13.52 17.08 -6.16
N SER A 230 -14.53 17.41 -6.96
CA SER A 230 -14.35 18.09 -8.24
C SER A 230 -13.67 19.45 -8.09
N PHE A 231 -14.09 20.25 -7.10
CA PHE A 231 -13.44 21.54 -6.79
C PHE A 231 -11.99 21.38 -6.32
N TYR A 232 -11.69 20.36 -5.52
CA TYR A 232 -10.32 20.12 -5.06
C TYR A 232 -9.44 19.55 -6.18
N GLN A 233 -10.00 18.78 -7.10
CA GLN A 233 -9.32 18.33 -8.30
C GLN A 233 -8.95 19.53 -9.19
N GLU A 234 -9.90 20.44 -9.45
CA GLU A 234 -9.65 21.67 -10.20
C GLU A 234 -8.60 22.57 -9.53
N TRP A 235 -8.68 22.74 -8.20
CA TRP A 235 -7.65 23.47 -7.46
C TRP A 235 -6.27 22.82 -7.62
N LEU A 236 -6.20 21.50 -7.49
CA LEU A 236 -4.95 20.76 -7.58
C LEU A 236 -4.35 20.90 -8.98
N ASP A 237 -5.15 20.71 -10.02
CA ASP A 237 -4.70 20.88 -11.41
C ASP A 237 -4.17 22.30 -11.65
N ASN A 238 -4.88 23.34 -11.18
CA ASN A 238 -4.43 24.72 -11.25
C ASN A 238 -3.15 25.00 -10.45
N TYR A 239 -3.02 24.41 -9.25
CA TYR A 239 -1.82 24.57 -8.42
C TYR A 239 -0.60 24.00 -9.14
N LEU A 240 -0.76 22.85 -9.79
CA LEU A 240 0.31 22.17 -10.52
C LEU A 240 0.73 22.95 -11.78
N GLU A 241 -0.22 23.43 -12.56
CA GLU A 241 0.07 24.20 -13.78
C GLU A 241 0.76 25.52 -13.50
N ASN A 242 0.41 26.19 -12.40
CA ASN A 242 0.86 27.57 -12.13
C ASN A 242 1.99 27.68 -11.10
N LYS A 243 2.19 26.69 -10.21
CA LYS A 243 3.16 26.78 -9.10
C LYS A 243 4.26 25.71 -9.11
N ILE A 244 4.10 24.60 -9.84
CA ILE A 244 5.16 23.57 -9.95
C ILE A 244 6.13 23.84 -11.11
N SER A 245 5.81 24.72 -12.07
CA SER A 245 6.73 25.06 -13.18
C SER A 245 8.01 25.84 -12.76
N ILE A 246 8.28 25.95 -11.46
CA ILE A 246 9.39 26.72 -10.87
C ILE A 246 10.45 25.79 -10.24
N TYR A 247 10.26 24.46 -10.29
CA TYR A 247 11.25 23.47 -9.91
C TYR A 247 11.66 22.58 -11.09
#